data_AF-A0A7S6UST8-F1
#
_entry.id   AF-A0A7S6UST8-F1
#
_cell.length_a   1.000
_cell.length_b   1.000
_cell.length_c   1.000
_cell.angle_alpha   90.00
_cell.angle_beta   90.00
_cell.angle_gamma   90.00
#
_symmetry.space_group_name_H-M   'P 1'
#
loop_
_entity.id
_entity.type
_entity.pdbx_description
1 polymer ?
#
loop_
_entity_poly.entity_id
_entity_poly.type
_entity_poly.pdbx_seq_one_letter_code
_entity_poly.pdbx_strand_id
1 'polypeptide(L)'
;MAGLSIALAAYAVHAGDPAAQQRLQSAAWFAFGHGIALTALAPRAVRAPGLAGLACLATGTLLFSGSLVGAHFFAAPTMLAPFGGGLMMLGWLLWAAASLRR
;
A
#
# COMPACT_ATOMS: atom_id res chain seq x y z
N MET A 1 -9.94 1.96 0.17
CA MET A 1 -8.76 1.51 -0.60
C MET A 1 -9.17 0.65 -1.79
N ALA A 2 -9.81 -0.52 -1.58
CA ALA A 2 -10.13 -1.46 -2.67
C ALA A 2 -10.85 -0.85 -3.90
N GLY A 3 -11.92 -0.07 -3.70
CA GLY A 3 -12.62 0.58 -4.83
C GLY A 3 -11.75 1.56 -5.61
N LEU A 4 -10.90 2.34 -4.92
CA LEU A 4 -9.95 3.25 -5.56
C LEU A 4 -8.86 2.49 -6.34
N SER A 5 -8.40 1.36 -5.80
CA SER A 5 -7.44 0.50 -6.49
C SER A 5 -8.02 -0.11 -7.77
N ILE A 6 -9.30 -0.52 -7.75
CA ILE A 6 -9.98 -1.04 -8.95
C ILE A 6 -10.09 0.06 -10.00
N ALA A 7 -10.50 1.27 -9.61
CA ALA A 7 -10.57 2.42 -10.51
C ALA A 7 -9.19 2.76 -11.11
N LEU A 8 -8.13 2.72 -10.29
CA LEU A 8 -6.75 2.97 -10.73
C LEU A 8 -6.25 1.88 -11.70
N ALA A 9 -6.56 0.61 -11.43
CA ALA A 9 -6.20 -0.49 -12.32
C ALA A 9 -6.90 -0.39 -13.68
N ALA A 10 -8.19 -0.01 -13.69
CA ALA A 10 -8.94 0.22 -14.93
C ALA A 10 -8.37 1.40 -15.73
N TYR A 11 -8.02 2.49 -15.05
CA TYR A 11 -7.35 3.63 -15.66
C TYR A 11 -5.98 3.23 -16.25
N ALA A 12 -5.19 2.44 -15.52
CA ALA A 12 -3.84 2.05 -15.93
C ALA A 12 -3.80 1.32 -17.28
N VAL A 13 -4.84 0.54 -17.64
CA VAL A 13 -4.94 -0.14 -18.95
C VAL A 13 -5.00 0.86 -20.12
N HIS A 14 -5.48 2.07 -19.87
CA HIS A 14 -5.58 3.14 -20.87
C HIS A 14 -4.36 4.07 -20.86
N ALA A 15 -3.36 3.81 -20.02
CA ALA A 15 -2.11 4.58 -20.05
C ALA A 15 -1.36 4.26 -21.35
N GLY A 16 -1.13 5.28 -22.18
CA GLY A 16 -0.48 5.09 -23.50
C GLY A 16 1.01 4.73 -23.45
N ASP A 17 1.65 4.83 -22.28
CA ASP A 17 3.05 4.46 -22.05
C ASP A 17 3.14 3.18 -21.21
N PRO A 18 3.87 2.13 -21.67
CA PRO A 18 4.05 0.88 -20.92
C PRO A 18 4.65 1.09 -19.52
N ALA A 19 5.57 2.04 -19.35
CA ALA A 19 6.18 2.29 -18.03
C ALA A 19 5.17 2.93 -17.06
N ALA A 20 4.37 3.89 -17.54
CA ALA A 20 3.25 4.45 -16.80
C ALA A 20 2.23 3.37 -16.41
N GLN A 21 1.81 2.52 -17.37
CA GLN A 21 0.91 1.40 -17.10
C GLN A 21 1.45 0.50 -15.98
N GLN A 22 2.72 0.10 -16.06
CA GLN A 22 3.35 -0.76 -15.06
C GLN A 22 3.35 -0.12 -13.66
N ARG A 23 3.70 1.17 -13.55
CA ARG A 23 3.71 1.91 -12.27
C ARG A 23 2.31 2.00 -11.67
N LEU A 24 1.32 2.37 -12.47
CA LEU A 24 -0.06 2.52 -12.02
C LEU A 24 -0.69 1.17 -11.63
N GLN A 25 -0.42 0.11 -12.39
CA GLN A 25 -0.85 -1.25 -12.01
C GLN A 25 -0.19 -1.68 -10.70
N SER A 26 1.12 -1.46 -10.53
CA SER A 26 1.82 -1.77 -9.28
C SER A 26 1.20 -1.03 -8.09
N ALA A 27 0.94 0.28 -8.23
CA ALA A 27 0.26 1.07 -7.21
C ALA A 27 -1.13 0.51 -6.87
N ALA A 28 -1.91 0.12 -7.88
CA ALA A 28 -3.23 -0.45 -7.70
C ALA A 28 -3.18 -1.78 -6.93
N TRP A 29 -2.32 -2.71 -7.34
CA TRP A 29 -2.19 -4.03 -6.70
C TRP A 29 -1.73 -3.94 -5.25
N PHE A 30 -0.72 -3.11 -4.96
CA PHE A 30 -0.23 -2.91 -3.60
C PHE A 30 -1.30 -2.26 -2.71
N ALA A 31 -1.98 -1.21 -3.19
CA ALA A 31 -3.08 -0.58 -2.46
C ALA A 31 -4.28 -1.51 -2.25
N PHE A 32 -4.58 -2.38 -3.22
CA PHE A 32 -5.68 -3.33 -3.14
C PHE A 32 -5.40 -4.40 -2.07
N GLY A 33 -4.29 -5.12 -2.20
CA GLY A 33 -3.93 -6.21 -1.29
C GLY A 33 -3.80 -5.74 0.15
N HIS A 34 -3.12 -4.61 0.37
CA HIS A 34 -2.96 -4.05 1.71
C HIS A 34 -4.24 -3.40 2.22
N GLY A 35 -5.08 -2.84 1.34
CA GLY A 35 -6.42 -2.37 1.70
C GLY A 35 -7.32 -3.49 2.23
N ILE A 36 -7.29 -4.67 1.60
CA ILE A 36 -7.99 -5.86 2.09
C ILE A 36 -7.39 -6.31 3.42
N ALA A 37 -6.06 -6.41 3.52
CA ALA A 37 -5.41 -6.79 4.78
C ALA A 37 -5.78 -5.86 5.94
N LEU A 38 -5.71 -4.55 5.74
CA LEU A 38 -6.08 -3.56 6.76
C LEU A 38 -7.53 -3.72 7.21
N THR A 39 -8.48 -3.87 6.28
CA THR A 39 -9.91 -4.03 6.62
C THR A 39 -10.19 -5.35 7.33
N ALA A 40 -9.56 -6.45 6.90
CA ALA A 40 -9.72 -7.77 7.52
C ALA A 40 -9.07 -7.89 8.91
N LEU A 41 -7.92 -7.23 9.11
CA LEU A 41 -7.13 -7.34 10.35
C LEU A 41 -7.50 -6.27 11.39
N ALA A 42 -8.07 -5.13 10.98
CA ALA A 42 -8.44 -4.04 11.90
C ALA A 42 -9.31 -4.48 13.09
N PRO A 43 -10.38 -5.28 12.93
CA PRO A 43 -11.19 -5.74 14.07
C PRO A 43 -10.40 -6.61 15.05
N ARG A 44 -9.33 -7.25 14.58
CA ARG A 44 -8.46 -8.08 15.41
C ARG A 44 -7.39 -7.23 16.10
N ALA A 45 -7.22 -5.94 15.82
CA ALA A 45 -6.13 -5.13 16.36
C ALA A 45 -6.44 -4.54 17.76
N VAL A 46 -6.51 -5.39 18.78
CA VAL A 46 -6.92 -4.97 20.14
C VAL A 46 -5.78 -4.35 20.96
N ARG A 47 -4.52 -4.65 20.63
CA ARG A 47 -3.33 -4.20 21.40
C ARG A 47 -2.45 -3.26 20.59
N ALA A 48 -1.74 -2.36 21.28
CA ALA A 48 -0.81 -1.38 20.71
C ALA A 48 0.12 -1.91 19.60
N PRO A 49 0.81 -3.07 19.71
CA PRO A 49 1.69 -3.54 18.64
C PRO A 49 0.92 -3.95 17.36
N GLY A 50 -0.31 -4.45 17.50
CA GLY A 50 -1.16 -4.73 16.35
C GLY A 50 -1.60 -3.45 15.64
N LEU A 51 -2.00 -2.43 16.40
CA LEU A 51 -2.34 -1.11 15.86
C LEU A 51 -1.13 -0.44 15.18
N ALA A 52 0.06 -0.53 15.79
CA ALA A 52 1.30 -0.03 15.18
C ALA A 52 1.61 -0.74 13.86
N GLY A 53 1.44 -2.07 13.80
CA GLY A 53 1.60 -2.84 12.56
C GLY A 53 0.63 -2.37 11.45
N LEU A 54 -0.65 -2.18 11.79
CA LEU A 54 -1.64 -1.67 10.83
C LEU A 54 -1.35 -0.22 10.40
N ALA A 55 -0.87 0.63 11.32
CA ALA A 55 -0.46 2.00 10.97
C ALA A 55 0.73 2.00 10.01
N CYS A 56 1.74 1.15 10.24
CA CYS A 56 2.87 0.97 9.32
C CYS A 56 2.40 0.49 7.95
N LEU A 57 1.48 -0.48 7.89
CA LEU A 57 0.91 -0.97 6.63
C LEU A 57 0.16 0.13 5.89
N ALA A 58 -0.69 0.90 6.58
CA ALA A 58 -1.46 1.98 5.98
C ALA A 58 -0.54 3.08 5.42
N THR A 59 0.36 3.61 6.25
CA THR A 59 1.31 4.66 5.85
C THR A 59 2.23 4.18 4.74
N GLY A 60 2.77 2.98 4.85
CA GLY A 60 3.65 2.41 3.84
C GLY A 60 2.96 2.22 2.49
N THR A 61 1.71 1.74 2.50
CA THR A 61 0.89 1.58 1.29
C THR A 61 0.63 2.91 0.60
N LEU A 62 0.30 3.95 1.37
CA LEU A 62 0.06 5.30 0.85
C LEU A 62 1.33 5.93 0.26
N LEU A 63 2.48 5.81 0.95
CA LEU A 63 3.75 6.33 0.45
C LEU A 63 4.19 5.60 -0.83
N PHE A 64 4.13 4.27 -0.84
CA PHE A 64 4.51 3.47 -2.00
C PHE A 64 3.61 3.77 -3.20
N SER A 65 2.31 3.53 -3.04
CA SER A 65 1.34 3.65 -4.13
C SER A 65 1.18 5.10 -4.57
N GLY A 66 1.16 6.04 -3.64
CA GLY A 66 1.08 7.47 -3.90
C GLY A 66 2.30 7.99 -4.67
N SER A 67 3.51 7.51 -4.37
CA SER A 67 4.71 7.92 -5.13
C SER A 67 4.67 7.46 -6.59
N LEU A 68 4.14 6.27 -6.86
CA LEU A 68 4.00 5.74 -8.22
C LEU A 68 2.91 6.48 -9.01
N VAL A 69 1.79 6.78 -8.37
CA VAL A 69 0.72 7.62 -8.93
C VAL A 69 1.24 9.04 -9.19
N GLY A 70 1.97 9.62 -8.24
CA GLY A 70 2.52 10.97 -8.35
C GLY A 70 3.58 11.09 -9.46
N ALA A 71 4.35 10.04 -9.70
CA ALA A 71 5.28 10.00 -10.83
C ALA A 71 4.56 10.08 -12.19
N HIS A 72 3.32 9.57 -12.29
CA HIS A 72 2.51 9.65 -13.51
C HIS A 72 1.83 11.01 -13.67
N PHE A 73 1.12 11.47 -12.64
CA PHE A 73 0.27 12.67 -12.75
C PHE A 73 0.99 13.99 -12.50
N PHE A 74 2.09 13.98 -11.75
CA PHE A 74 2.80 15.19 -11.32
C PHE A 74 4.28 15.20 -11.69
N ALA A 75 4.75 14.20 -12.45
CA ALA A 75 6.18 13.98 -12.74
C ALA A 75 7.05 13.98 -11.46
N ALA A 76 6.47 13.58 -10.32
CA ALA A 76 7.15 13.59 -9.03
C ALA A 76 8.15 12.42 -8.92
N PRO A 77 9.21 12.55 -8.10
CA PRO A 77 10.17 11.47 -7.89
C PRO A 77 9.55 10.30 -7.10
N THR A 78 9.97 9.07 -7.40
CA THR A 78 9.56 7.85 -6.70
C THR A 78 10.40 7.53 -5.47
N MET A 79 11.12 8.51 -4.91
CA MET A 79 12.04 8.32 -3.77
C MET A 79 11.34 7.87 -2.49
N LEU A 80 10.02 8.06 -2.39
CA LEU A 80 9.22 7.58 -1.26
C LEU A 80 8.87 6.09 -1.35
N ALA A 81 9.00 5.46 -2.54
CA ALA A 81 8.65 4.06 -2.73
C ALA A 81 9.45 3.09 -1.83
N PRO A 82 10.79 3.22 -1.68
CA PRO A 82 11.55 2.35 -0.80
C PRO A 82 11.13 2.47 0.67
N PHE A 83 10.87 3.68 1.16
CA PHE A 83 10.38 3.91 2.52
C PHE A 83 8.99 3.31 2.73
N GLY A 84 8.11 3.46 1.73
CA GLY A 84 6.78 2.85 1.73
C GLY A 84 6.85 1.33 1.85
N GLY A 85 7.65 0.68 0.99
CA GLY A 85 7.88 -0.76 1.03
C GLY A 85 8.46 -1.24 2.36
N GLY A 86 9.45 -0.52 2.89
CA GLY A 86 10.05 -0.83 4.19
C GLY A 86 9.05 -0.76 5.35
N LEU A 87 8.17 0.24 5.37
CA LEU A 87 7.09 0.34 6.36
C LEU A 87 6.09 -0.81 6.23
N MET A 88 5.77 -1.25 5.01
CA MET A 88 4.86 -2.37 4.80
C MET A 88 5.47 -3.68 5.32
N MET A 89 6.76 -3.92 5.05
CA MET A 89 7.51 -5.06 5.60
C MET A 89 7.50 -5.02 7.14
N LEU A 90 7.85 -3.88 7.74
CA LEU A 90 7.84 -3.69 9.19
C LEU A 90 6.44 -3.92 9.78
N GLY A 91 5.40 -3.39 9.13
CA GLY A 91 4.02 -3.53 9.57
C GLY A 91 3.57 -4.98 9.64
N TRP A 92 3.92 -5.79 8.63
CA TRP A 92 3.67 -7.23 8.64
C TRP A 92 4.44 -7.96 9.75
N LEU A 93 5.71 -7.60 9.97
CA LEU A 93 6.53 -8.19 11.05
C LEU A 93 5.95 -7.86 12.44
N LEU A 94 5.54 -6.61 12.67
CA LEU A 94 4.90 -6.17 13.91
C LEU A 94 3.57 -6.88 14.12
N TRP A 95 2.76 -7.03 13.06
CA TRP A 95 1.50 -7.75 13.13
C TRP A 95 1.71 -9.22 13.48
N ALA A 96 2.69 -9.89 12.86
CA ALA A 96 3.04 -11.28 13.15
C ALA A 96 3.50 -11.44 14.61
N ALA A 97 4.41 -10.60 15.08
CA ALA A 97 4.87 -10.61 16.47
C ALA A 97 3.73 -10.34 17.47
N ALA A 98 2.82 -9.42 17.14
CA ALA A 98 1.64 -9.14 17.96
C ALA A 98 0.64 -10.30 17.98
N SER A 99 0.58 -11.10 16.91
CA SER A 99 -0.32 -12.24 16.77
C SER A 99 0.18 -13.48 17.52
N LEU A 100 1.50 -13.68 17.58
CA LEU A 100 2.14 -14.76 18.36
C LEU A 100 2.06 -14.55 19.87
N ARG A 101 1.80 -13.32 20.33
CA ARG A 101 1.72 -12.93 21.75
C ARG A 101 0.27 -12.87 22.27
N ARG A 102 -0.66 -13.49 21.57
CA ARG A 102 -2.10 -13.59 21.90
C ARG A 102 -2.46 -15.03 22.14
#